data_AF-A0A0D0PYI0-F1
#
_entry.id   AF-A0A0D0PYI0-F1
#
_cell.length_a   1.000
_cell.length_b   1.000
_cell.length_c   1.000
_cell.angle_alpha   90.00
_cell.angle_beta   90.00
_cell.angle_gamma   90.00
#
_symmetry.space_group_name_H-M   'P 1'
#
loop_
_entity.id
_entity.type
_entity.pdbx_description
1 polymer ?
#
loop_
_entity_poly.entity_id
_entity_poly.type
_entity_poly.pdbx_seq_one_letter_code
_entity_poly.pdbx_strand_id
1 'polypeptide(L)'
;MEAFFEALGWVAFVLLVLIGLAAGWIAGMLAGRNRLAYLALGVIGAIAAPLILFALGVTALAAGGVILILIVAAVGAALLLALGRAVFGRR
;
A
#
# COMPACT_ATOMS: atom_id res chain seq x y z
N MET A 1 11.87 -26.98 -8.87
CA MET A 1 10.97 -26.26 -7.92
C MET A 1 11.47 -24.84 -7.67
N GLU A 2 12.79 -24.64 -7.51
CA GLU A 2 13.39 -23.31 -7.29
C GLU A 2 13.00 -22.27 -8.36
N ALA A 3 13.19 -22.57 -9.65
CA ALA A 3 12.84 -21.64 -10.74
C ALA A 3 11.35 -21.23 -10.77
N PHE A 4 10.44 -22.11 -10.31
CA PHE A 4 9.02 -21.78 -10.21
C PHE A 4 8.75 -20.76 -9.09
N PHE A 5 9.31 -20.98 -7.90
CA PHE A 5 9.15 -20.06 -6.78
C PHE A 5 9.85 -18.72 -7.03
N GLU A 6 10.98 -18.72 -7.73
CA GLU A 6 11.66 -17.50 -8.17
C GLU A 6 10.79 -16.69 -9.13
N ALA A 7 10.25 -17.32 -10.18
CA ALA A 7 9.36 -16.65 -11.13
C ALA A 7 8.10 -16.11 -10.43
N LEU A 8 7.49 -16.90 -9.54
CA LEU A 8 6.32 -16.49 -8.77
C LEU A 8 6.62 -15.29 -7.87
N GLY A 9 7.79 -15.28 -7.20
CA GLY A 9 8.24 -14.17 -6.37
C GLY A 9 8.39 -12.88 -7.17
N TRP A 10 9.01 -12.96 -8.35
CA TRP A 10 9.14 -11.81 -9.24
C TRP A 10 7.80 -11.29 -9.74
N VAL A 11 6.91 -12.19 -10.19
CA VAL A 11 5.57 -11.81 -10.65
C VAL A 11 4.79 -11.12 -9.52
N ALA A 12 4.80 -11.71 -8.31
CA ALA A 12 4.13 -11.13 -7.15
C ALA A 12 4.71 -9.74 -6.79
N PHE A 13 6.04 -9.58 -6.84
CA PHE A 13 6.69 -8.30 -6.57
C PHE A 13 6.33 -7.24 -7.61
N VAL A 14 6.35 -7.58 -8.90
CA VAL A 14 5.95 -6.64 -9.97
C VAL A 14 4.50 -6.23 -9.80
N LEU A 15 3.59 -7.17 -9.54
CA LEU A 15 2.18 -6.85 -9.28
C LEU A 15 2.02 -5.94 -8.05
N LEU A 16 2.77 -6.18 -6.98
CA LEU A 16 2.74 -5.34 -5.78
C LEU A 16 3.15 -3.91 -6.09
N VAL A 17 4.23 -3.72 -6.86
CA VAL A 17 4.69 -2.41 -7.30
C VAL A 17 3.65 -1.74 -8.19
N LEU A 18 3.06 -2.45 -9.15
CA LEU A 18 2.01 -1.92 -10.02
C LEU A 18 0.76 -1.48 -9.24
N ILE A 19 0.35 -2.26 -8.23
CA ILE A 19 -0.76 -1.90 -7.33
C ILE A 19 -0.41 -0.64 -6.54
N GLY A 20 0.80 -0.56 -5.99
CA GLY A 20 1.28 0.64 -5.30
C GLY A 20 1.30 1.88 -6.19
N LEU A 21 1.76 1.75 -7.44
CA LEU A 21 1.73 2.83 -8.42
C LEU A 21 0.30 3.24 -8.77
N ALA A 22 -0.61 2.29 -9.02
CA ALA A 22 -2.00 2.57 -9.33
C ALA A 22 -2.69 3.31 -8.16
N ALA A 23 -2.52 2.83 -6.93
CA ALA A 23 -3.07 3.45 -5.73
C ALA A 23 -2.48 4.86 -5.51
N GLY A 24 -1.17 5.02 -5.64
CA GLY A 24 -0.48 6.31 -5.52
C GLY A 24 -0.91 7.30 -6.61
N TRP A 25 -1.14 6.81 -7.83
CA TRP A 25 -1.64 7.64 -8.93
C TRP A 25 -3.06 8.15 -8.65
N ILE A 26 -3.96 7.28 -8.22
CA ILE A 26 -5.33 7.64 -7.82
C ILE A 26 -5.29 8.67 -6.69
N ALA A 27 -4.47 8.45 -5.65
CA ALA A 27 -4.31 9.40 -4.55
C ALA A 27 -3.78 10.76 -5.03
N GLY A 28 -2.80 10.77 -5.94
CA GLY A 28 -2.26 11.99 -6.53
C GLY A 28 -3.27 12.74 -7.41
N MET A 29 -4.16 12.02 -8.11
CA MET A 29 -5.27 12.63 -8.85
C MET A 29 -6.26 13.31 -7.91
N LEU A 30 -6.65 12.65 -6.80
CA LEU A 30 -7.60 13.19 -5.84
C LEU A 30 -7.01 14.36 -5.02
N ALA A 31 -5.73 14.31 -4.67
CA ALA A 31 -5.09 15.32 -3.84
C ALA A 31 -4.66 16.59 -4.61
N GLY A 32 -4.67 16.56 -5.95
CA GLY A 32 -4.34 17.71 -6.80
C GLY A 32 -2.89 18.23 -6.71
N ARG A 33 -2.00 17.54 -5.97
CA ARG A 33 -0.61 17.96 -5.69
C ARG A 33 0.40 16.90 -6.18
N ASN A 34 1.66 17.32 -6.33
CA ASN A 34 2.84 16.58 -6.81
C ASN A 34 2.63 15.05 -7.01
N ARG A 35 2.18 14.66 -8.20
CA ARG A 35 1.80 13.26 -8.52
C ARG A 35 2.93 12.26 -8.29
N LEU A 36 4.18 12.66 -8.53
CA LEU A 36 5.37 11.82 -8.29
C LEU A 36 5.54 11.44 -6.82
N ALA A 37 5.26 12.37 -5.91
CA ALA A 37 5.33 12.13 -4.48
C ALA A 37 4.30 11.07 -4.02
N TYR A 38 3.09 11.12 -4.58
CA TYR A 38 2.04 10.15 -4.28
C TYR A 38 2.31 8.78 -4.92
N LEU A 39 2.92 8.72 -6.11
CA LEU A 39 3.39 7.46 -6.70
C LEU A 39 4.42 6.77 -5.80
N ALA A 40 5.44 7.51 -5.34
CA ALA A 40 6.46 6.98 -4.44
C ALA A 40 5.86 6.49 -3.12
N LEU A 41 4.96 7.27 -2.51
CA LEU A 41 4.22 6.85 -1.32
C LEU A 41 3.39 5.59 -1.55
N GLY A 42 2.74 5.47 -2.70
CA GLY A 42 1.93 4.30 -3.05
C GLY A 42 2.77 3.02 -3.09
N VAL A 43 3.94 3.07 -3.73
CA VAL A 43 4.87 1.92 -3.78
C VAL A 43 5.44 1.60 -2.40
N ILE A 44 5.91 2.62 -1.66
CA ILE A 44 6.44 2.43 -0.30
C ILE A 44 5.36 1.84 0.61
N GLY A 45 4.14 2.37 0.53
CA GLY A 45 2.98 1.90 1.27
C GLY A 45 2.62 0.46 0.93
N ALA A 46 2.62 0.08 -0.36
CA ALA A 46 2.33 -1.29 -0.79
C ALA A 46 3.36 -2.30 -0.27
N ILE A 47 4.65 -1.94 -0.30
CA ILE A 47 5.74 -2.80 0.20
C ILE A 47 5.73 -2.89 1.73
N ALA A 48 5.46 -1.78 2.42
CA ALA A 48 5.43 -1.73 3.87
C ALA A 48 4.15 -2.33 4.48
N ALA A 49 3.02 -2.27 3.78
CA ALA A 49 1.73 -2.76 4.23
C ALA A 49 1.76 -4.20 4.78
N PRO A 50 2.28 -5.22 4.07
CA PRO A 50 2.32 -6.58 4.60
C PRO A 50 3.12 -6.68 5.91
N LEU A 51 4.23 -5.94 6.04
CA LEU A 51 5.04 -5.92 7.27
C LEU A 51 4.30 -5.24 8.43
N ILE A 52 3.65 -4.11 8.17
CA ILE A 52 2.88 -3.37 9.17
C ILE A 52 1.67 -4.20 9.62
N LEU A 53 0.91 -4.75 8.69
CA LEU A 53 -0.26 -5.58 9.00
C LEU A 53 0.13 -6.84 9.74
N PHE A 54 1.27 -7.45 9.40
CA PHE A 54 1.83 -8.58 10.13
C PHE A 54 2.22 -8.20 11.56
N ALA A 55 2.96 -7.09 11.73
CA ALA A 55 3.36 -6.59 13.05
C ALA A 55 2.17 -6.22 13.95
N LEU A 56 1.08 -5.72 13.35
CA LEU A 56 -0.17 -5.43 14.06
C LEU A 56 -1.01 -6.68 14.36
N GLY A 57 -0.59 -7.87 13.94
CA GLY A 57 -1.36 -9.12 14.09
C GLY A 57 -2.62 -9.17 13.21
N VAL A 58 -2.76 -8.24 12.27
CA VAL A 58 -3.95 -8.07 11.41
C VAL A 58 -3.96 -9.09 10.27
N THR A 59 -2.86 -9.75 9.99
CA THR A 59 -2.83 -10.87 9.03
C THR A 59 -3.72 -12.04 9.46
N ALA A 60 -3.92 -12.24 10.76
CA ALA A 60 -4.88 -13.22 11.30
C ALA A 60 -6.35 -12.76 11.20
N LEU A 61 -6.58 -11.44 11.10
CA LEU A 61 -7.91 -10.84 10.98
C LEU A 61 -8.58 -11.09 9.61
N ALA A 62 -7.86 -11.61 8.62
CA ALA A 62 -8.44 -12.04 7.35
C ALA A 62 -9.51 -13.14 7.50
N ALA A 63 -9.55 -13.83 8.65
CA ALA A 63 -10.64 -14.75 9.03
C ALA A 63 -11.92 -14.03 9.50
N GLY A 64 -11.88 -12.73 9.81
CA GLY A 64 -12.98 -11.94 10.37
C GLY A 64 -14.02 -11.43 9.36
N GLY A 65 -13.81 -11.67 8.06
CA GLY A 65 -14.77 -11.31 7.00
C GLY A 65 -14.58 -9.91 6.39
N VAL A 66 -15.37 -9.62 5.34
CA VAL A 66 -15.21 -8.44 4.46
C VAL A 66 -15.23 -7.11 5.20
N ILE A 67 -16.09 -6.95 6.20
CA ILE A 67 -16.23 -5.69 6.96
C ILE A 67 -14.90 -5.30 7.61
N LEU A 68 -14.21 -6.27 8.20
CA LEU A 68 -12.98 -6.02 8.94
C LEU A 68 -11.82 -5.66 7.99
N ILE A 69 -11.77 -6.29 6.81
CA ILE A 69 -10.86 -5.93 5.72
C ILE A 69 -11.06 -4.46 5.30
N LEU A 70 -12.31 -4.03 5.14
CA LEU A 70 -12.63 -2.65 4.76
C LEU A 70 -12.18 -1.64 5.82
N ILE A 71 -12.36 -1.94 7.11
CA ILE A 71 -11.89 -1.08 8.20
C ILE A 71 -10.37 -0.93 8.16
N VAL A 72 -9.65 -2.05 8.05
CA VAL A 72 -8.18 -2.05 7.99
C VAL A 72 -7.68 -1.28 6.76
N ALA A 73 -8.30 -1.50 5.60
CA ALA A 73 -7.96 -0.78 4.38
C ALA A 73 -8.21 0.73 4.51
N ALA A 74 -9.33 1.13 5.13
CA ALA A 74 -9.63 2.54 5.38
C ALA A 74 -8.61 3.19 6.33
N VAL A 75 -8.23 2.50 7.41
CA VAL A 75 -7.21 2.97 8.35
C VAL A 75 -5.85 3.10 7.67
N GLY A 76 -5.42 2.08 6.91
CA GLY A 76 -4.18 2.11 6.15
C GLY A 76 -4.12 3.26 5.14
N ALA A 77 -5.22 3.49 4.42
CA ALA A 77 -5.34 4.60 3.48
C ALA A 77 -5.27 5.97 4.19
N ALA A 78 -5.98 6.12 5.32
CA ALA A 78 -5.93 7.35 6.12
C ALA A 78 -4.51 7.64 6.65
N LEU A 79 -3.81 6.62 7.13
CA LEU A 79 -2.42 6.73 7.60
C LEU A 79 -1.47 7.17 6.47
N LEU A 80 -1.56 6.56 5.29
CA LEU A 80 -0.73 6.95 4.15
C LEU A 80 -0.99 8.40 3.70
N LEU A 81 -2.26 8.82 3.68
CA LEU A 81 -2.63 10.21 3.37
C LEU A 81 -2.11 11.18 4.44
N ALA A 82 -2.22 10.83 5.72
CA ALA A 82 -1.68 11.63 6.81
C ALA A 82 -0.16 11.75 6.72
N LEU A 83 0.55 10.65 6.42
CA LEU A 83 1.99 10.66 6.17
C LEU A 83 2.35 11.56 4.99
N GLY A 84 1.62 11.43 3.87
CA GLY A 84 1.83 12.27 2.71
C GLY A 84 1.61 13.75 3.01
N ARG A 85 0.59 14.10 3.80
CA ARG A 85 0.41 15.47 4.26
C ARG A 85 1.52 15.92 5.22
N ALA A 86 1.99 15.08 6.13
CA ALA A 86 3.06 15.44 7.06
C ALA A 86 4.41 15.69 6.35
N VAL A 87 4.71 14.86 5.35
CA VAL A 87 5.96 14.94 4.57
C VAL A 87 5.90 16.07 3.53
N PHE A 88 4.79 16.18 2.78
CA PHE A 88 4.68 17.11 1.66
C PHE A 88 3.92 18.39 1.98
N GLY A 89 3.25 18.50 3.13
CA GLY A 89 2.42 19.65 3.51
C GLY A 89 3.18 20.86 4.03
N ARG A 90 4.48 20.75 4.34
CA ARG A 90 5.32 21.86 4.85
C ARG A 90 5.91 22.78 3.75
N ARG A 91 5.25 22.88 2.59
CA ARG A 91 5.60 23.84 1.53
C ARG A 91 4.34 24.46 0.95
#